data_AF-A0A928RHH9-F1
#
_entry.id   AF-A0A928RHH9-F1
#
_cell.length_a   1.000
_cell.length_b   1.000
_cell.length_c   1.000
_cell.angle_alpha   90.00
_cell.angle_beta   90.00
_cell.angle_gamma   90.00
#
_symmetry.space_group_name_H-M   'P 1'
#
loop_
_entity.id
_entity.type
_entity.pdbx_description
1 polymer ?
#
loop_
_entity_poly.entity_id
_entity_poly.type
_entity_poly.pdbx_seq_one_letter_code
_entity_poly.pdbx_strand_id
1 'polypeptide(L)'
;MKKFIYSCKKTNFFNHNCFVIIKINDCKNEIEGIIRNIIWKSLSISNGGFIPNILVVDNGMCIETLEIVRKLMNDYSFIFYITNENYEKIKEKVRG
;
A
#
# COMPACT_ATOMS: atom_id res chain seq x y z
N MET A 1 20.64 10.68 -9.17
CA MET A 1 19.19 10.52 -9.41
C MET A 1 18.88 9.02 -9.45
N LYS A 2 18.32 8.43 -8.37
CA LYS A 2 18.11 6.97 -8.28
C LYS A 2 16.82 6.59 -9.02
N LYS A 3 16.95 5.88 -10.15
CA LYS A 3 15.82 5.30 -10.89
C LYS A 3 15.38 4.01 -10.19
N PHE A 4 14.17 4.00 -9.65
CA PHE A 4 13.50 2.78 -9.23
C PHE A 4 12.69 2.23 -10.40
N ILE A 5 13.12 1.10 -10.96
CA ILE A 5 12.41 0.38 -12.02
C ILE A 5 11.63 -0.74 -11.34
N TYR A 6 10.30 -0.59 -11.25
CA TYR A 6 9.40 -1.66 -10.84
C TYR A 6 8.88 -2.36 -12.10
N SER A 7 9.26 -3.63 -12.26
CA SER A 7 8.83 -4.51 -13.34
C SER A 7 7.85 -5.52 -12.76
N CYS A 8 6.62 -5.55 -13.27
CA CYS A 8 5.62 -6.55 -12.91
C CYS A 8 5.26 -7.37 -14.16
N LYS A 9 5.57 -8.68 -14.14
CA LYS A 9 5.17 -9.61 -15.21
C LYS A 9 3.67 -9.86 -15.12
N LYS A 10 2.95 -9.70 -16.24
CA LYS A 10 1.55 -10.12 -16.38
C LYS A 10 1.44 -11.61 -16.06
N THR A 11 0.91 -11.93 -14.90
CA THR A 11 0.43 -13.27 -14.55
C THR A 11 -1.01 -13.11 -14.10
N ASN A 12 -1.90 -13.97 -14.59
CA ASN A 12 -3.35 -13.93 -14.31
C ASN A 12 -3.63 -14.39 -12.87
N PHE A 13 -3.19 -13.61 -11.88
CA PHE A 13 -3.50 -13.80 -10.47
C PHE A 13 -4.43 -12.68 -9.97
N PHE A 14 -5.62 -12.56 -10.56
CA PHE A 14 -6.70 -11.80 -9.93
C PHE A 14 -7.39 -12.71 -8.90
N ASN A 15 -6.66 -13.05 -7.85
CA ASN A 15 -7.25 -13.59 -6.65
C ASN A 15 -7.48 -12.40 -5.70
N HIS A 16 -8.63 -12.33 -5.04
CA HIS A 16 -9.01 -11.27 -4.08
C HIS A 16 -8.07 -11.12 -2.86
N ASN A 17 -6.93 -11.83 -2.87
CA ASN A 17 -5.94 -11.93 -1.81
C ASN A 17 -4.62 -11.19 -2.12
N CYS A 18 -4.59 -10.33 -3.15
CA CYS A 18 -3.38 -9.55 -3.46
C CYS A 18 -3.29 -8.32 -2.55
N PHE A 19 -2.20 -8.25 -1.77
CA PHE A 19 -1.87 -7.11 -0.93
C PHE A 19 -0.62 -6.40 -1.46
N VAL A 20 -0.72 -5.09 -1.65
CA VAL A 20 0.44 -4.20 -1.79
C VAL A 20 0.79 -3.69 -0.39
N ILE A 21 1.95 -4.10 0.11
CA ILE A 21 2.43 -3.69 1.44
C ILE A 21 3.40 -2.52 1.29
N ILE A 22 3.10 -1.39 1.94
CA ILE A 22 3.90 -0.17 1.87
C ILE A 22 4.38 0.17 3.28
N LYS A 23 5.68 0.02 3.55
CA LYS A 23 6.30 0.53 4.78
C LYS A 23 6.64 2.00 4.61
N ILE A 24 6.20 2.85 5.54
CA ILE A 24 6.41 4.30 5.47
C ILE A 24 7.05 4.78 6.77
N ASN A 25 8.08 5.61 6.61
CA ASN A 25 8.70 6.36 7.70
C ASN A 25 8.11 7.78 7.68
N ASP A 26 8.68 8.72 6.93
CA ASP A 26 8.11 10.06 6.77
C ASP A 26 8.09 10.46 5.30
N CYS A 27 6.88 10.62 4.74
CA CYS A 27 6.67 11.04 3.36
C CYS A 27 5.33 11.78 3.19
N LYS A 28 5.06 12.72 4.10
CA LYS A 28 3.82 13.52 4.14
C LYS A 28 3.39 14.07 2.77
N ASN A 29 4.34 14.60 2.00
CA ASN A 29 4.02 15.29 0.75
C ASN A 29 3.80 14.31 -0.42
N GLU A 30 4.31 13.09 -0.32
CA GLU A 30 4.32 12.12 -1.41
C GLU A 30 3.32 10.99 -1.18
N ILE A 31 2.93 10.70 0.05
CA ILE A 31 2.20 9.46 0.38
C ILE A 31 0.88 9.34 -0.38
N GLU A 32 0.10 10.41 -0.44
CA GLU A 32 -1.16 10.42 -1.17
C GLU A 32 -0.92 10.15 -2.65
N GLY A 33 0.08 10.81 -3.24
CA GLY A 33 0.47 10.60 -4.63
C GLY A 33 0.92 9.17 -4.91
N ILE A 34 1.70 8.57 -4.00
CA ILE A 34 2.17 7.18 -4.11
C ILE A 34 0.98 6.22 -4.11
N ILE A 35 0.10 6.33 -3.11
CA ILE A 35 -1.07 5.46 -2.97
C ILE A 35 -2.00 5.61 -4.17
N ARG A 36 -2.35 6.85 -4.56
CA ARG A 36 -3.21 7.09 -5.74
C ARG A 36 -2.57 6.56 -7.02
N ASN A 37 -1.26 6.70 -7.20
CA ASN A 37 -0.56 6.16 -8.37
C ASN A 37 -0.65 4.63 -8.44
N ILE A 38 -0.58 3.93 -7.30
CA ILE A 38 -0.79 2.48 -7.25
C ILE A 38 -2.20 2.12 -7.71
N ILE A 39 -3.22 2.83 -7.21
CA ILE A 39 -4.62 2.64 -7.59
C ILE A 39 -4.80 2.87 -9.11
N TRP A 40 -4.33 4.02 -9.61
CA TRP A 40 -4.44 4.38 -11.02
C TRP A 40 -3.73 3.39 -11.95
N LYS A 41 -2.52 2.93 -11.59
CA LYS A 41 -1.81 1.91 -12.36
C LYS A 41 -2.56 0.59 -12.36
N SER A 42 -3.09 0.17 -11.22
CA SER A 42 -3.88 -1.06 -11.13
C SER A 42 -5.11 -0.99 -12.04
N LEU A 43 -5.86 0.11 -11.96
CA LEU A 43 -7.03 0.32 -12.81
C LEU A 43 -6.63 0.37 -14.28
N SER A 44 -5.56 1.07 -14.65
CA SER A 44 -5.10 1.15 -16.03
C SER A 44 -4.69 -0.22 -16.60
N ILE A 45 -3.97 -1.04 -15.82
CA ILE A 45 -3.51 -2.37 -16.29
C ILE A 45 -4.67 -3.36 -16.37
N SER A 46 -5.66 -3.23 -15.49
CA SER A 46 -6.83 -4.11 -15.41
C SER A 46 -8.04 -3.63 -16.23
N ASN A 47 -7.90 -2.56 -17.02
CA ASN A 47 -9.03 -1.89 -17.71
C ASN A 47 -10.20 -1.56 -16.76
N GLY A 48 -9.88 -1.10 -15.56
CA GLY A 48 -10.84 -0.75 -14.51
C GLY A 48 -11.35 -1.93 -13.67
N GLY A 49 -10.93 -3.15 -13.97
CA GLY A 49 -11.48 -4.36 -13.36
C GLY A 49 -10.94 -4.71 -11.97
N PHE A 50 -9.82 -4.10 -11.53
CA PHE A 50 -9.19 -4.50 -10.28
C PHE A 50 -8.40 -3.40 -9.57
N ILE A 51 -8.52 -3.39 -8.24
CA ILE A 51 -7.68 -2.63 -7.31
C ILE A 51 -7.21 -3.62 -6.22
N PRO A 52 -5.90 -3.72 -5.93
CA PRO A 52 -5.42 -4.56 -4.84
C PRO A 52 -5.79 -3.97 -3.48
N ASN A 53 -5.83 -4.82 -2.45
CA ASN A 53 -5.80 -4.32 -1.08
C ASN A 53 -4.44 -3.65 -0.83
N ILE A 54 -4.43 -2.50 -0.17
CA ILE A 54 -3.20 -1.77 0.18
C ILE A 54 -3.04 -1.80 1.68
N LEU A 55 -1.96 -2.41 2.18
CA LEU A 55 -1.62 -2.40 3.59
C LEU A 55 -0.48 -1.41 3.83
N VAL A 56 -0.81 -0.33 4.53
CA VAL A 56 0.13 0.69 4.96
C VAL A 56 0.71 0.29 6.33
N VAL A 57 2.03 0.20 6.42
CA VAL A 57 2.76 -0.17 7.64
C VAL A 57 3.49 1.05 8.19
N ASP A 58 3.16 1.43 9.42
CA ASP A 58 3.77 2.53 10.16
C ASP A 58 5.13 2.16 10.72
N ASN A 59 6.17 2.72 10.14
CA ASN A 59 7.55 2.57 10.56
C ASN A 59 8.14 3.89 11.07
N GLY A 60 7.34 4.63 11.85
CA GLY A 60 7.74 5.89 12.50
C GLY A 60 7.20 7.13 11.82
N MET A 61 5.93 7.10 11.41
CA MET A 61 5.28 8.24 10.75
C MET A 61 5.06 9.42 11.68
N CYS A 62 5.24 10.63 11.13
CA CYS A 62 4.77 11.84 11.78
C CYS A 62 3.23 11.88 11.82
N ILE A 63 2.68 12.68 12.74
CA ILE A 63 1.24 12.78 12.99
C ILE A 63 0.51 13.21 11.71
N GLU A 64 1.08 14.12 10.94
CA GLU A 64 0.44 14.63 9.74
C GLU A 64 0.40 13.58 8.61
N THR A 65 1.45 12.75 8.48
CA THR A 65 1.41 11.62 7.54
C THR A 65 0.33 10.61 7.95
N LEU A 66 0.20 10.33 9.24
CA LEU A 66 -0.85 9.45 9.76
C LEU A 66 -2.26 9.99 9.48
N GLU A 67 -2.48 11.30 9.60
CA GLU A 67 -3.76 11.92 9.26
C GLU A 67 -4.12 11.76 7.78
N ILE A 68 -3.14 11.89 6.87
CA ILE A 68 -3.35 11.66 5.44
C ILE A 68 -3.73 10.20 5.18
N VAL A 69 -3.01 9.25 5.79
CA VAL A 69 -3.34 7.81 5.67
C VAL A 69 -4.75 7.51 6.18
N ARG A 70 -5.15 8.09 7.32
CA ARG A 70 -6.51 7.92 7.87
C ARG A 70 -7.58 8.47 6.94
N LYS A 71 -7.36 9.63 6.32
CA LYS A 71 -8.28 10.17 5.30
C LYS A 71 -8.42 9.21 4.12
N LEU A 72 -7.29 8.68 3.62
CA LEU A 72 -7.30 7.71 2.52
C LEU A 72 -8.02 6.40 2.89
N MET A 73 -7.90 5.93 4.12
CA MET A 73 -8.67 4.76 4.59
C MET A 73 -10.18 5.01 4.62
N ASN A 74 -10.60 6.22 4.95
CA ASN A 74 -12.02 6.59 4.93
C ASN A 74 -12.55 6.73 3.50
N ASP A 75 -11.72 7.26 2.59
CA ASP A 75 -12.07 7.43 1.18
C ASP A 75 -12.08 6.09 0.42
N TYR A 76 -11.24 5.13 0.84
CA TYR A 76 -11.01 3.87 0.12
C TYR A 76 -11.04 2.66 1.06
N SER A 77 -12.09 1.84 0.95
CA SER A 77 -12.32 0.65 1.79
C SER A 77 -11.28 -0.47 1.63
N PHE A 78 -10.48 -0.44 0.56
CA PHE A 78 -9.40 -1.39 0.30
C PHE A 78 -8.03 -0.92 0.83
N ILE A 79 -7.97 0.19 1.57
CA ILE A 79 -6.76 0.67 2.23
C ILE A 79 -6.82 0.34 3.72
N PHE A 80 -5.77 -0.32 4.19
CA PHE A 80 -5.60 -0.77 5.57
C PHE A 80 -4.35 -0.16 6.17
N TYR A 81 -4.33 -0.02 7.49
CA TYR A 81 -3.20 0.48 8.26
C TYR A 81 -2.83 -0.49 9.38
N ILE A 82 -1.53 -0.60 9.66
CA ILE A 82 -0.99 -1.37 10.77
C ILE A 82 0.31 -0.75 11.28
N THR A 83 0.63 -0.93 12.56
CA THR A 83 1.94 -0.56 13.11
C THR A 83 3.01 -1.56 12.68
N ASN A 84 4.27 -1.12 12.55
CA ASN A 84 5.37 -2.03 12.21
C ASN A 84 5.53 -3.14 13.27
N GLU A 85 5.28 -2.86 14.55
CA GLU A 85 5.29 -3.86 15.61
C GLU A 85 4.26 -4.98 15.35
N ASN A 86 3.00 -4.62 15.07
CA ASN A 86 1.96 -5.60 14.79
C ASN A 86 2.19 -6.32 13.46
N TYR A 87 2.76 -5.62 12.47
CA TYR A 87 3.14 -6.22 11.20
C TYR A 87 4.19 -7.33 11.36
N GLU A 88 5.25 -7.09 12.13
CA GLU A 88 6.28 -8.11 12.38
C GLU A 88 5.71 -9.30 13.16
N LYS A 89 4.82 -9.08 14.15
CA LYS A 89 4.11 -10.18 14.85
C LYS A 89 3.29 -11.07 13.90
N ILE A 90 2.58 -10.47 12.94
CA ILE A 90 1.81 -11.23 11.94
C ILE A 90 2.76 -11.98 11.00
N LYS A 91 3.81 -11.30 10.54
CA LYS A 91 4.80 -11.87 9.61
C LYS A 91 5.54 -13.07 10.21
N GLU A 92 5.88 -13.04 11.50
CA GLU A 92 6.46 -14.17 12.22
C GLU A 92 5.50 -15.36 12.29
N LYS A 93 4.23 -15.11 12.62
CA LYS A 93 3.19 -16.16 12.67
C LYS A 93 2.94 -16.84 11.32
N VAL A 94 3.04 -16.10 10.22
CA VAL A 94 2.83 -16.63 8.85
C VAL A 94 4.04 -17.42 8.35
N ARG A 95 5.23 -17.18 8.89
CA ARG A 95 6.46 -17.91 8.53
C ARG A 95 6.71 -19.16 9.36
N GLY A 96 5.92 -19.37 10.42
CA GLY A 96 5.95 -20.57 11.27
C GLY A 96 5.34 -21.80 10.60
#